data_AF-A0A2M9BZM9-F1
#
_entry.id   AF-A0A2M9BZM9-F1
#
_cell.length_a   1.000
_cell.length_b   1.000
_cell.length_c   1.000
_cell.angle_alpha   90.00
_cell.angle_beta   90.00
_cell.angle_gamma   90.00
#
_symmetry.space_group_name_H-M   'P 1'
#
loop_
_entity.id
_entity.type
_entity.pdbx_description
1 polymer ?
#
loop_
_entity_poly.entity_id
_entity_poly.type
_entity_poly.pdbx_seq_one_letter_code
_entity_poly.pdbx_strand_id
1 'polypeptide(L)'
;MSEELRTLSRVFVLRTLERMLTTLAILLLVNAVWNFLVWPQFYRRVNKDDRARDAAGKPTRFLIVHAVLIGVSLLIAVVSVVIAVIALVTA
;
A
#
# COMPACT_ATOMS: atom_id res chain seq x y z
N MET A 1 21.71 -7.47 39.64
CA MET A 1 20.93 -8.53 38.93
C MET A 1 19.62 -8.03 38.33
N SER A 2 18.73 -7.34 39.05
CA SER A 2 17.44 -6.87 38.49
C SER A 2 17.56 -5.78 37.40
N GLU A 3 18.57 -4.93 37.49
CA GLU A 3 18.81 -3.84 36.53
C GLU A 3 19.39 -4.33 35.20
N GLU A 4 20.30 -5.29 35.25
CA GLU A 4 20.86 -5.97 34.07
C GLU A 4 19.78 -6.70 33.28
N LEU A 5 18.88 -7.42 33.94
CA LEU A 5 17.73 -8.07 33.29
C LEU A 5 16.78 -7.06 32.63
N ARG A 6 16.58 -5.88 33.23
CA ARG A 6 15.81 -4.78 32.61
C ARG A 6 16.52 -4.18 31.39
N THR A 7 17.84 -4.09 31.43
CA THR A 7 18.62 -3.59 30.29
C THR A 7 18.61 -4.60 29.14
N LEU A 8 18.84 -5.88 29.43
CA LEU A 8 18.81 -6.95 28.43
C LEU A 8 17.43 -7.09 27.78
N SER A 9 16.35 -7.00 28.55
CA SER A 9 14.99 -7.05 27.99
C SER A 9 14.68 -5.85 27.11
N ARG A 10 15.09 -4.63 27.49
CA ARG A 10 14.96 -3.43 26.65
C ARG A 10 15.72 -3.58 25.33
N VAL A 11 16.98 -4.00 25.37
CA VAL A 11 17.79 -4.21 24.16
C VAL A 11 17.17 -5.27 23.24
N PHE A 12 16.69 -6.37 23.81
CA PHE A 12 16.00 -7.42 23.05
C PHE A 12 14.71 -6.89 22.38
N VAL A 13 13.90 -6.13 23.11
CA VAL A 13 12.67 -5.52 22.59
C VAL A 13 12.99 -4.53 21.49
N LEU A 14 13.93 -3.61 21.69
CA LEU A 14 14.32 -2.61 20.68
C LEU A 14 14.78 -3.27 19.38
N ARG A 15 15.68 -4.25 19.45
CA ARG A 15 16.11 -5.02 18.26
C ARG A 15 14.97 -5.76 17.58
N THR A 16 13.99 -6.24 18.33
CA THR A 16 12.82 -6.93 17.78
C THR A 16 11.89 -5.95 17.08
N LEU A 17 11.68 -4.76 17.66
CA LEU A 17 10.91 -3.68 17.06
C LEU A 17 11.55 -3.20 15.74
N GLU A 18 12.87 -2.99 15.71
CA GLU A 18 13.61 -2.61 14.49
C GLU A 18 13.41 -3.64 13.36
N ARG A 19 13.56 -4.94 13.66
CA ARG A 19 13.31 -6.02 12.69
C ARG A 19 11.87 -6.04 12.20
N MET A 20 10.92 -5.82 13.11
CA MET A 20 9.51 -5.76 12.76
C MET A 20 9.21 -4.57 11.85
N LEU A 21 9.71 -3.38 12.17
CA LEU A 21 9.53 -2.17 11.36
C LEU A 21 10.10 -2.34 9.96
N THR A 22 11.31 -2.90 9.84
CA THR A 22 11.93 -3.21 8.54
C THR A 22 11.05 -4.15 7.72
N THR A 23 10.55 -5.22 8.33
CA THR A 23 9.67 -6.20 7.67
C THR A 23 8.37 -5.54 7.19
N LEU A 24 7.74 -4.73 8.04
CA LEU A 24 6.50 -4.02 7.69
C LEU A 24 6.73 -3.00 6.57
N ALA A 25 7.85 -2.28 6.58
CA ALA A 25 8.20 -1.35 5.52
C ALA A 25 8.36 -2.06 4.17
N ILE A 26 9.03 -3.22 4.14
CA ILE A 26 9.14 -4.04 2.93
C ILE A 26 7.75 -4.47 2.44
N LEU A 27 6.88 -4.94 3.33
CA LEU A 27 5.52 -5.34 2.95
C LEU A 27 4.69 -4.17 2.37
N LEU A 28 4.82 -2.97 2.93
CA LEU A 28 4.19 -1.76 2.39
C LEU A 28 4.69 -1.42 0.98
N LEU A 29 6.00 -1.57 0.72
CA LEU A 29 6.56 -1.36 -0.61
C LEU A 29 6.08 -2.41 -1.61
N VAL A 30 6.05 -3.69 -1.22
CA VAL A 30 5.52 -4.77 -2.07
C VAL A 30 4.05 -4.51 -2.40
N ASN A 31 3.23 -4.13 -1.41
CA ASN A 31 1.85 -3.72 -1.63
C ASN A 31 1.76 -2.57 -2.63
N ALA A 32 2.58 -1.52 -2.47
CA ALA A 32 2.54 -0.38 -3.37
C ALA A 32 2.90 -0.77 -4.82
N VAL A 33 3.96 -1.56 -5.00
CA VAL A 33 4.39 -2.08 -6.31
C VAL A 33 3.26 -2.88 -6.97
N TRP A 34 2.62 -3.79 -6.22
CA TRP A 34 1.48 -4.55 -6.73
C TRP A 34 0.35 -3.64 -7.24
N ASN A 35 -0.05 -2.65 -6.43
CA ASN A 35 -1.13 -1.73 -6.79
C ASN A 35 -0.78 -0.91 -8.06
N PHE A 36 0.46 -0.42 -8.18
CA PHE A 36 0.90 0.34 -9.36
C PHE A 36 0.99 -0.51 -10.63
N LEU A 37 1.29 -1.80 -10.52
CA LEU A 37 1.38 -2.68 -11.68
C LEU A 37 0.01 -3.20 -12.13
N VAL A 38 -0.82 -3.62 -11.18
CA VAL A 38 -2.06 -4.34 -11.48
C VAL A 38 -3.20 -3.40 -11.85
N TRP A 39 -3.43 -2.35 -11.06
CA TRP A 39 -4.63 -1.54 -11.21
C TRP A 39 -4.69 -0.72 -12.49
N PRO A 40 -3.60 -0.13 -13.02
CA PRO A 40 -3.66 0.57 -14.31
C PRO A 40 -4.04 -0.36 -15.46
N GLN A 41 -3.54 -1.61 -15.46
CA GLN A 41 -3.90 -2.60 -16.48
C GLN A 41 -5.35 -3.06 -16.34
N PHE A 42 -5.82 -3.24 -15.09
CA PHE A 42 -7.21 -3.56 -14.83
C PHE A 42 -8.15 -2.42 -15.27
N TYR A 43 -7.82 -1.17 -14.97
CA TYR A 43 -8.59 0.00 -15.41
C TYR A 43 -8.69 0.06 -16.94
N ARG A 44 -7.61 -0.22 -17.67
CA ARG A 44 -7.63 -0.29 -19.14
C ARG A 44 -8.63 -1.33 -19.66
N ARG A 45 -8.77 -2.46 -18.97
CA ARG A 45 -9.77 -3.49 -19.33
C ARG A 45 -11.18 -3.03 -19.01
N VAL A 46 -11.39 -2.49 -17.82
CA VAL A 46 -12.70 -1.96 -17.39
C VAL A 46 -13.20 -0.86 -18.32
N ASN A 47 -12.33 0.08 -18.73
CA ASN A 47 -12.71 1.16 -19.64
C ASN A 47 -13.04 0.69 -21.08
N LYS A 48 -12.64 -0.53 -21.45
CA LYS A 48 -12.97 -1.17 -22.75
C LYS A 48 -14.18 -2.10 -22.68
N ASP A 49 -14.72 -2.37 -21.49
CA ASP A 49 -15.92 -3.19 -21.31
C ASP A 49 -17.14 -2.47 -21.91
N ASP A 50 -18.04 -3.21 -22.56
CA ASP A 50 -19.24 -2.65 -23.19
C ASP A 50 -20.14 -1.89 -22.20
N ARG A 51 -20.09 -2.25 -20.91
CA ARG A 51 -20.85 -1.58 -19.84
C ARG A 51 -20.25 -0.25 -19.41
N ALA A 52 -19.01 0.05 -19.83
CA ALA A 52 -18.27 1.21 -19.35
C ALA A 52 -18.86 2.54 -19.83
N ARG A 53 -19.47 2.54 -21.02
CA ARG A 53 -20.07 3.72 -21.64
C ARG A 53 -21.47 3.43 -22.13
N ASP A 54 -22.33 4.43 -22.05
CA ASP A 54 -23.68 4.35 -22.60
C ASP A 54 -23.68 4.58 -24.13
N ALA A 55 -24.86 4.51 -24.75
CA ALA A 55 -25.04 4.72 -26.19
C ALA A 55 -24.61 6.13 -26.67
N ALA A 56 -24.55 7.12 -25.78
CA ALA A 56 -24.05 8.46 -26.05
C ALA A 56 -22.54 8.61 -25.75
N GLY A 57 -21.86 7.53 -25.37
CA GLY A 57 -20.43 7.50 -25.02
C GLY A 57 -20.10 8.01 -23.61
N LYS A 58 -21.09 8.33 -22.78
CA LYS A 58 -20.86 8.85 -21.42
C LYS A 58 -20.46 7.74 -20.45
N PRO A 59 -19.56 8.02 -19.50
CA PRO A 59 -19.16 7.04 -18.49
C PRO A 59 -20.35 6.63 -17.62
N THR A 60 -20.59 5.32 -17.53
CA THR A 60 -21.65 4.76 -16.67
C THR A 60 -21.20 4.67 -15.22
N ARG A 61 -22.13 4.35 -14.30
CA ARG A 61 -21.79 4.06 -12.90
C ARG A 61 -20.79 2.92 -12.77
N PHE A 62 -20.83 1.93 -13.67
CA PHE A 62 -19.86 0.83 -13.68
C PHE A 62 -18.43 1.35 -13.83
N LEU A 63 -18.19 2.23 -14.82
CA LEU A 63 -16.87 2.81 -15.03
C LEU A 63 -16.46 3.74 -13.87
N ILE A 64 -17.39 4.55 -13.36
CA ILE A 64 -17.12 5.50 -12.27
C ILE A 64 -16.72 4.77 -10.99
N VAL A 65 -17.48 3.76 -10.55
CA VAL A 65 -17.18 3.02 -9.31
C VAL A 65 -15.81 2.38 -9.39
N HIS A 66 -15.48 1.72 -10.50
CA HIS A 66 -14.17 1.11 -10.67
C HIS A 66 -13.04 2.15 -10.73
N ALA A 67 -13.26 3.29 -11.39
CA ALA A 67 -12.29 4.37 -11.42
C ALA A 67 -11.99 4.89 -9.99
N VAL A 68 -13.03 5.09 -9.17
CA VAL A 68 -12.89 5.53 -7.77
C VAL A 68 -12.17 4.49 -6.93
N LEU A 69 -12.58 3.21 -7.00
CA LEU A 69 -11.94 2.12 -6.25
C LEU A 69 -10.45 2.03 -6.58
N ILE A 70 -10.10 2.03 -7.87
CA ILE A 70 -8.71 2.00 -8.34
C ILE A 70 -7.95 3.25 -7.89
N GLY A 71 -8.55 4.44 -8.02
CA GLY A 71 -7.94 5.69 -7.60
C GLY A 71 -7.60 5.71 -6.11
N VAL A 72 -8.51 5.24 -5.26
CA VAL A 72 -8.28 5.12 -3.81
C VAL A 72 -7.18 4.09 -3.52
N SER A 73 -7.19 2.94 -4.18
CA SER A 73 -6.12 1.94 -4.01
C SER A 73 -4.74 2.48 -4.39
N LEU A 74 -4.64 3.25 -5.48
CA LEU A 74 -3.39 3.89 -5.89
C LEU A 74 -2.96 5.00 -4.91
N LEU A 75 -3.90 5.77 -4.36
CA LEU A 75 -3.60 6.75 -3.31
C LEU A 75 -3.04 6.07 -2.05
N ILE A 76 -3.67 4.98 -1.61
CA ILE A 76 -3.18 4.18 -0.48
C ILE A 76 -1.78 3.61 -0.79
N ALA A 77 -1.53 3.19 -2.03
CA ALA A 77 -0.20 2.74 -2.46
C ALA A 77 0.85 3.86 -2.33
N VAL A 78 0.54 5.09 -2.75
CA VAL A 78 1.45 6.25 -2.57
C VAL A 78 1.73 6.48 -1.08
N VAL A 79 0.70 6.51 -0.25
CA VAL A 79 0.84 6.67 1.20
C VAL A 79 1.69 5.55 1.81
N SER A 80 1.50 4.31 1.33
CA SER A 80 2.29 3.15 1.77
C SER A 80 3.78 3.33 1.47
N VAL A 81 4.13 3.85 0.28
CA VAL A 81 5.54 4.17 -0.06
C VAL A 81 6.11 5.22 0.89
N VAL A 82 5.37 6.30 1.14
CA VAL A 82 5.81 7.38 2.04
C VAL A 82 6.08 6.83 3.44
N ILE A 83 5.15 6.06 4.01
CA ILE A 83 5.31 5.47 5.34
C ILE A 83 6.48 4.48 5.38
N ALA A 84 6.63 3.64 4.35
CA ALA A 84 7.73 2.70 4.29
C ALA A 84 9.10 3.40 4.23
N VAL A 85 9.22 4.47 3.43
CA VAL A 85 10.46 5.26 3.35
C VAL A 85 10.76 5.93 4.69
N ILE A 86 9.76 6.54 5.33
CA ILE A 86 9.93 7.12 6.67
C ILE A 86 10.43 6.02 7.62
N ALA A 87 9.76 4.88 7.68
CA ALA A 87 10.13 3.78 8.56
C ALA A 87 11.58 3.29 8.30
N LEU A 88 12.01 3.18 7.04
CA LEU A 88 13.37 2.70 6.72
C LEU A 88 14.47 3.73 7.04
N VAL A 89 14.16 5.02 7.01
CA VAL A 89 15.13 6.09 7.26
C VAL A 89 15.18 6.48 8.74
N THR A 90 14.10 6.24 9.49
CA THR A 90 14.02 6.57 10.93
C THR A 90 14.16 5.36 11.86
N ALA A 91 14.17 4.13 11.32
CA ALA A 91 14.37 2.91 12.10
C ALA A 91 15.82 2.72 12.54
#